data_AF-I4C305-F1
#
_entry.id   AF-I4C305-F1
#
_cell.length_a   1.000
_cell.length_b   1.000
_cell.length_c   1.000
_cell.angle_alpha   90.00
_cell.angle_beta   90.00
_cell.angle_gamma   90.00
#
_symmetry.space_group_name_H-M   'P 1'
#
loop_
_entity.id
_entity.type
_entity.pdbx_description
1 polymer ?
#
loop_
_entity_poly.entity_id
_entity_poly.type
_entity_poly.pdbx_seq_one_letter_code
_entity_poly.pdbx_strand_id
1 'polypeptide(L)'
;MAEYKASSPNCELIGGMIASLWAAFPENFQGAIKNVLVKHGVADIQPDKWYLLQPVLDALKELETTFGHHLLSQVGEQAALRAPVPPEVKTFKECLINMNATLQKIHRGGSAGGYDVQEDEAPGGLQRFRVTASTPFPCSLTRGYLESFAKRFGPTGTTEILVRHDEQKPCRRNGADTCTYYVTML
;
A
#
# COMPACT_ATOMS: atom_id res chain seq x y z
N MET A 1 7.89 12.33 0.02
CA MET A 1 8.84 11.24 0.25
C MET A 1 9.05 10.44 -1.02
N ALA A 2 10.29 10.29 -1.48
CA ALA A 2 10.63 9.36 -2.55
C ALA A 2 10.33 7.90 -2.15
N GLU A 3 10.07 7.03 -3.14
CA GLU A 3 9.91 5.60 -2.88
C GLU A 3 11.15 4.99 -2.24
N TYR A 4 10.93 3.94 -1.44
CA TYR A 4 11.97 3.12 -0.84
C TYR A 4 12.90 3.83 0.15
N LYS A 5 12.56 5.06 0.55
CA LYS A 5 13.37 5.83 1.50
C LYS A 5 12.50 6.31 2.65
N ALA A 6 12.71 5.75 3.84
CA ALA A 6 12.02 6.18 5.04
C ALA A 6 12.34 7.66 5.35
N SER A 7 11.36 8.43 5.81
CA SER A 7 11.58 9.84 6.20
C SER A 7 12.29 10.01 7.54
N SER A 8 12.34 8.95 8.35
CA SER A 8 13.07 8.92 9.61
C SER A 8 13.90 7.64 9.67
N PRO A 9 15.18 7.72 10.11
CA PRO A 9 16.01 6.53 10.32
C PRO A 9 15.46 5.62 11.43
N ASN A 10 14.60 6.16 12.31
CA ASN A 10 14.00 5.44 13.43
C ASN A 10 12.54 5.03 13.13
N CYS A 11 12.03 5.26 11.93
CA CYS A 11 10.67 4.82 11.58
C CYS A 11 10.63 3.30 11.60
N GLU A 12 9.65 2.75 12.31
CA GLU A 12 9.43 1.31 12.46
C GLU A 12 8.05 0.94 11.93
N LEU A 13 7.90 -0.32 11.50
CA LEU A 13 6.67 -0.97 11.08
C LEU A 13 6.41 -2.19 11.96
N ILE A 14 5.15 -2.39 12.36
CA ILE A 14 4.74 -3.56 13.14
C ILE A 14 4.86 -4.85 12.31
N GLY A 15 5.41 -5.90 12.91
CA GLY A 15 5.70 -7.18 12.28
C GLY A 15 4.47 -7.89 11.72
N GLY A 16 3.28 -7.64 12.27
CA GLY A 16 2.03 -8.18 11.73
C GLY A 16 1.75 -7.70 10.30
N MET A 17 2.08 -6.44 10.00
CA MET A 17 1.95 -5.91 8.64
C MET A 17 2.98 -6.53 7.69
N ILE A 18 4.19 -6.72 8.19
CA ILE A 18 5.28 -7.39 7.48
C ILE A 18 4.85 -8.83 7.14
N ALA A 19 4.45 -9.63 8.14
CA ALA A 19 3.96 -10.99 7.91
C ALA A 19 2.78 -11.04 6.91
N SER A 20 1.82 -10.11 7.02
CA SER A 20 0.65 -10.06 6.14
C SER A 20 1.01 -9.79 4.69
N LEU A 21 1.88 -8.80 4.42
CA LEU A 21 2.29 -8.48 3.06
C LEU A 21 3.12 -9.63 2.46
N TRP A 22 3.83 -10.42 3.29
CA TRP A 22 4.70 -11.49 2.79
C TRP A 22 3.88 -12.74 2.45
N ALA A 23 2.86 -13.04 3.25
CA ALA A 23 1.88 -14.09 2.97
C ALA A 23 1.02 -13.78 1.72
N ALA A 24 1.02 -12.54 1.23
CA ALA A 24 0.33 -12.12 0.02
C ALA A 24 1.09 -12.46 -1.28
N PHE A 25 2.36 -12.85 -1.19
CA PHE A 25 3.11 -13.33 -2.35
C PHE A 25 2.72 -14.76 -2.75
N PRO A 26 2.83 -15.12 -4.05
CA PRO A 26 2.54 -16.47 -4.49
C PRO A 26 3.49 -17.50 -3.86
N GLU A 27 2.97 -18.68 -3.51
CA GLU A 27 3.67 -19.71 -2.74
C GLU A 27 5.01 -20.13 -3.36
N ASN A 28 5.05 -20.28 -4.68
CA ASN A 28 6.25 -20.67 -5.42
C ASN A 28 7.37 -19.62 -5.39
N PHE A 29 7.10 -18.37 -4.98
CA PHE A 29 8.09 -17.32 -4.81
C PHE A 29 8.51 -17.11 -3.35
N GLN A 30 7.79 -17.65 -2.37
CA GLN A 30 8.00 -17.33 -0.95
C GLN A 30 9.42 -17.63 -0.46
N GLY A 31 10.05 -18.71 -0.94
CA GLY A 31 11.45 -19.03 -0.60
C GLY A 31 12.44 -17.97 -1.09
N ALA A 32 12.31 -17.52 -2.34
CA ALA A 32 13.16 -16.47 -2.90
C ALA A 32 12.94 -15.13 -2.17
N ILE A 33 11.68 -14.81 -1.87
CA ILE A 33 11.32 -13.59 -1.13
C ILE A 33 11.91 -13.61 0.28
N LYS A 34 11.78 -14.75 0.98
CA LYS A 34 12.38 -14.93 2.31
C LYS A 34 13.88 -14.67 2.30
N ASN A 35 14.60 -15.13 1.27
CA ASN A 35 16.04 -14.89 1.16
C ASN A 35 16.36 -13.39 0.99
N VAL A 36 15.59 -12.66 0.17
CA VAL A 36 15.77 -11.21 0.01
C VAL A 36 15.53 -10.48 1.34
N LEU A 37 14.52 -10.88 2.10
CA LEU A 37 14.22 -10.26 3.39
C LEU A 37 15.33 -10.48 4.42
N VAL A 38 15.79 -11.72 4.56
CA VAL A 38 16.91 -12.06 5.46
C VAL A 38 18.17 -11.30 5.06
N LYS A 39 18.45 -11.17 3.76
CA LYS A 39 19.58 -10.39 3.24
C LYS A 39 19.55 -8.93 3.69
N HIS A 40 18.37 -8.33 3.78
CA HIS A 40 18.19 -6.95 4.27
C HIS A 40 18.00 -6.87 5.79
N GLY A 41 18.14 -7.97 6.54
CA GLY A 41 18.00 -7.99 8.00
C GLY A 41 16.56 -8.11 8.51
N VAL A 42 15.62 -8.45 7.63
CA VAL A 42 14.22 -8.73 7.99
C VAL A 42 14.03 -10.24 8.12
N ALA A 43 14.40 -10.79 9.28
CA ALA A 43 14.28 -12.20 9.62
C ALA A 43 13.36 -12.42 10.83
N ASP A 44 12.91 -13.65 11.03
CA ASP A 44 12.15 -14.10 12.21
C ASP A 44 11.02 -13.14 12.61
N ILE A 45 10.17 -12.83 11.62
CA ILE A 45 9.11 -11.83 11.75
C ILE A 45 8.09 -12.28 12.81
N GLN A 46 7.98 -11.52 13.89
CA GLN A 46 7.01 -11.73 14.95
C GLN A 46 5.92 -10.66 14.85
N PRO A 47 4.62 -11.03 14.85
CA PRO A 47 3.54 -10.07 14.58
C PRO A 47 3.48 -8.87 15.53
N ASP A 48 3.94 -9.01 16.76
CA ASP A 48 3.90 -8.03 17.85
C ASP A 48 5.20 -7.22 18.02
N LYS A 49 6.24 -7.55 17.25
CA LYS A 49 7.52 -6.83 17.26
C LYS A 49 7.57 -5.71 16.23
N TRP A 50 8.43 -4.75 16.49
CA TRP A 50 8.66 -3.60 15.63
C TRP A 50 9.99 -3.76 14.89
N TYR A 51 9.98 -3.40 13.60
CA TYR A 51 11.12 -3.55 12.71
C TYR A 51 11.39 -2.20 12.04
N LEU A 52 12.66 -1.83 11.91
CA LEU A 52 13.03 -0.62 11.17
C LEU A 52 12.47 -0.68 9.75
N LEU A 53 11.87 0.42 9.31
CA LEU A 53 11.18 0.49 8.04
C LEU A 53 12.16 0.45 6.85
N GLN A 54 13.36 1.01 6.99
CA GLN A 54 14.32 1.08 5.88
C GLN A 54 14.73 -0.31 5.35
N PRO A 55 15.14 -1.29 6.20
CA PRO A 55 15.34 -2.69 5.79
C PRO A 55 14.18 -3.30 5.00
N VAL A 56 12.94 -3.01 5.41
CA VAL A 56 11.74 -3.51 4.73
C VAL A 56 11.61 -2.88 3.33
N LEU A 57 11.84 -1.58 3.23
CA LEU A 57 11.80 -0.84 1.97
C LEU A 57 12.91 -1.30 1.01
N ASP A 58 14.11 -1.55 1.51
CA ASP A 58 15.24 -2.04 0.71
C ASP A 58 14.94 -3.44 0.14
N ALA A 59 14.32 -4.31 0.95
CA ALA A 59 13.84 -5.60 0.47
C ALA A 59 12.75 -5.47 -0.60
N LEU A 60 11.75 -4.60 -0.41
CA LEU A 60 10.72 -4.35 -1.42
C LEU A 60 11.31 -3.83 -2.73
N LYS A 61 12.32 -2.95 -2.66
CA LYS A 61 13.03 -2.43 -3.84
C LYS A 61 13.76 -3.52 -4.61
N GLU A 62 14.46 -4.41 -3.90
CA GLU A 62 15.13 -5.55 -4.53
C GLU A 62 14.11 -6.51 -5.18
N LEU A 63 13.00 -6.80 -4.50
CA LEU A 63 11.93 -7.63 -5.05
C LEU A 63 11.32 -7.02 -6.32
N GLU A 64 11.05 -5.71 -6.32
CA GLU A 64 10.53 -5.04 -7.51
C GLU A 64 11.54 -5.05 -8.65
N THR A 65 12.83 -4.84 -8.37
CA THR A 65 13.90 -4.91 -9.36
C THR A 65 14.05 -6.31 -9.95
N THR A 66 13.86 -7.34 -9.12
CA THR A 66 14.07 -8.75 -9.50
C THR A 66 12.88 -9.31 -10.27
N PHE A 67 11.66 -9.00 -9.86
CA PHE A 67 10.44 -9.63 -10.37
C PHE A 67 9.50 -8.67 -11.12
N GLY A 68 9.82 -7.38 -11.13
CA GLY A 68 9.05 -6.34 -11.82
C GLY A 68 7.93 -5.71 -10.99
N HIS A 69 7.50 -4.52 -11.44
CA HIS A 69 6.45 -3.71 -10.80
C HIS A 69 5.10 -4.43 -10.63
N HIS A 70 4.77 -5.36 -11.52
CA HIS A 70 3.50 -6.10 -11.47
C HIS A 70 3.37 -6.97 -10.22
N LEU A 71 4.48 -7.54 -9.73
CA LEU A 71 4.46 -8.38 -8.54
C LEU A 71 3.96 -7.59 -7.33
N LEU A 72 4.47 -6.37 -7.10
CA LEU A 72 4.07 -5.58 -5.95
C LEU A 72 2.62 -5.05 -6.05
N SER A 73 2.10 -4.84 -7.27
CA SER A 73 0.67 -4.57 -7.45
C SER A 73 -0.18 -5.75 -7.00
N GLN A 74 0.14 -6.95 -7.47
CA GLN A 74 -0.59 -8.18 -7.09
C GLN A 74 -0.51 -8.45 -5.58
N VAL A 75 0.66 -8.25 -4.98
CA VAL A 75 0.86 -8.39 -3.54
C VAL A 75 -0.01 -7.39 -2.77
N GLY A 76 -0.08 -6.13 -3.23
CA GLY A 76 -0.98 -5.14 -2.64
C GLY A 76 -2.44 -5.55 -2.71
N GLU A 77 -2.88 -6.08 -3.85
CA GLU A 77 -4.24 -6.59 -4.02
C GLU A 77 -4.56 -7.75 -3.07
N GLN A 78 -3.67 -8.73 -2.98
CA GLN A 78 -3.81 -9.90 -2.11
C GLN A 78 -3.77 -9.50 -0.62
N ALA A 79 -2.92 -8.55 -0.26
CA ALA A 79 -2.86 -8.01 1.10
C ALA A 79 -4.17 -7.28 1.47
N ALA A 80 -4.72 -6.43 0.60
CA ALA A 80 -6.00 -5.75 0.86
C ALA A 80 -7.18 -6.72 0.99
N LEU A 81 -7.17 -7.80 0.19
CA LEU A 81 -8.22 -8.82 0.23
C LEU A 81 -8.29 -9.50 1.60
N ARG A 82 -7.14 -9.73 2.24
CA ARG A 82 -7.00 -10.42 3.53
C ARG A 82 -6.89 -9.46 4.71
N ALA A 83 -6.79 -8.16 4.47
CA ALA A 83 -6.58 -7.18 5.52
C ALA A 83 -7.70 -7.27 6.57
N PRO A 84 -7.36 -7.33 7.87
CA PRO A 84 -8.34 -7.29 8.95
C PRO A 84 -8.92 -5.87 9.02
N VAL A 85 -10.02 -5.66 8.31
CA VAL A 85 -10.76 -4.40 8.32
C VAL A 85 -11.85 -4.51 9.38
N PRO A 86 -12.00 -3.52 10.28
CA PRO A 86 -13.02 -3.54 11.31
C PRO A 86 -14.43 -3.74 10.73
N PRO A 87 -15.29 -4.54 11.39
CA PRO A 87 -16.61 -4.87 10.86
C PRO A 87 -17.50 -3.65 10.63
N GLU A 88 -17.26 -2.52 11.30
CA GLU A 88 -17.97 -1.26 11.11
C GLU A 88 -17.66 -0.56 9.77
N VAL A 89 -16.53 -0.87 9.12
CA VAL A 89 -16.21 -0.33 7.78
C VAL A 89 -16.99 -1.14 6.75
N LYS A 90 -17.99 -0.50 6.12
CA LYS A 90 -18.89 -1.13 5.16
C LYS A 90 -18.74 -0.60 3.74
N THR A 91 -18.20 0.60 3.60
CA THR A 91 -18.09 1.28 2.30
C THR A 91 -16.63 1.58 1.94
N PHE A 92 -16.38 1.75 0.65
CA PHE A 92 -15.06 2.09 0.16
C PHE A 92 -14.60 3.45 0.70
N LYS A 93 -15.51 4.42 0.82
CA LYS A 93 -15.24 5.72 1.44
C LYS A 93 -14.75 5.56 2.88
N GLU A 94 -15.46 4.78 3.70
CA GLU A 94 -15.05 4.50 5.09
C GLU A 94 -13.68 3.79 5.14
N CYS A 95 -13.41 2.88 4.21
CA CYS A 95 -12.12 2.23 4.10
C CYS A 95 -11.00 3.24 3.82
N LEU A 96 -11.20 4.12 2.82
CA LEU A 96 -10.21 5.12 2.42
C LEU A 96 -9.91 6.14 3.53
N ILE A 97 -10.94 6.71 4.18
CA ILE A 97 -10.72 7.70 5.25
C ILE A 97 -9.96 7.11 6.45
N ASN A 98 -10.06 5.80 6.66
CA ASN A 98 -9.34 5.09 7.72
C ASN A 98 -7.92 4.65 7.32
N MET A 99 -7.52 4.76 6.05
CA MET A 99 -6.19 4.33 5.59
C MET A 99 -5.08 5.08 6.32
N ASN A 100 -5.19 6.40 6.43
CA ASN A 100 -4.16 7.19 7.09
C ASN A 100 -4.06 6.86 8.59
N ALA A 101 -5.21 6.76 9.28
CA ALA A 101 -5.24 6.39 10.69
C ALA A 101 -4.64 4.99 10.92
N THR A 102 -4.92 4.04 10.03
CA THR A 102 -4.34 2.69 10.09
C THR A 102 -2.84 2.72 9.85
N LEU A 103 -2.37 3.49 8.85
CA LEU A 103 -0.94 3.69 8.58
C LEU A 103 -0.20 4.20 9.83
N GLN A 104 -0.76 5.19 10.54
CA GLN A 104 -0.14 5.73 11.75
C GLN A 104 -0.13 4.73 12.91
N LYS A 105 -1.14 3.85 13.03
CA LYS A 105 -1.19 2.81 14.08
C LYS A 105 -0.14 1.72 13.89
N ILE A 106 0.18 1.39 12.64
CA ILE A 106 1.12 0.32 12.30
C ILE A 106 2.57 0.82 12.18
N HIS A 107 2.83 2.11 12.42
CA HIS A 107 4.15 2.71 12.44
C HIS A 107 4.46 3.43 13.76
N ARG A 108 5.74 3.57 14.10
CA ARG A 108 6.20 4.40 15.22
C ARG A 108 7.63 4.90 14.99
N GLY A 109 8.19 5.67 15.92
CA GLY A 109 9.60 6.12 15.88
C GLY A 109 9.93 7.16 14.79
N GLY A 110 8.92 7.64 14.06
CA GLY A 110 9.04 8.65 13.02
C GLY A 110 7.85 8.63 12.08
N SER A 111 7.78 9.62 11.18
CA SER A 111 6.74 9.64 10.15
C SER A 111 6.97 8.53 9.12
N ALA A 112 5.88 7.89 8.69
CA ALA A 112 5.82 7.00 7.52
C ALA A 112 5.13 7.69 6.33
N GLY A 113 5.00 9.02 6.37
CA GLY A 113 4.16 9.78 5.46
C GLY A 113 2.67 9.60 5.80
N GLY A 114 1.81 9.73 4.80
CA GLY A 114 0.37 9.64 4.98
C GLY A 114 -0.40 9.44 3.68
N TYR A 115 -1.71 9.32 3.86
CA TYR A 115 -2.71 9.33 2.80
C TYR A 115 -3.67 10.50 3.03
N ASP A 116 -3.89 11.31 2.01
CA ASP A 116 -4.99 12.28 1.95
C ASP A 116 -6.05 11.78 0.97
N VAL A 117 -7.32 11.86 1.34
CA VAL A 117 -8.43 11.33 0.57
C VAL A 117 -9.48 12.41 0.38
N GLN A 118 -9.85 12.65 -0.87
CA GLN A 118 -10.88 13.59 -1.25
C GLN A 118 -11.87 12.90 -2.19
N GLU A 119 -13.15 13.16 -1.99
CA GLU A 119 -14.19 12.75 -2.91
C GLU A 119 -14.34 13.85 -3.97
N ASP A 120 -14.13 13.49 -5.23
CA ASP A 120 -14.23 14.39 -6.37
C ASP A 120 -15.59 14.16 -7.05
N GLU A 121 -16.19 15.22 -7.59
CA GLU A 121 -17.32 15.07 -8.51
C GLU A 121 -16.86 14.35 -9.78
N ALA A 122 -17.62 13.34 -10.21
CA ALA A 122 -17.37 12.64 -11.46
C ALA A 122 -18.50 12.88 -12.46
N PRO A 123 -18.20 12.92 -13.77
CA PRO A 123 -19.23 12.96 -14.80
C PRO A 123 -20.23 11.81 -14.63
N GLY A 124 -21.52 12.09 -14.87
CA GLY A 124 -22.55 11.06 -14.83
C GLY A 124 -22.92 10.54 -13.43
N GLY A 125 -22.51 11.23 -12.36
CA GLY A 125 -22.88 10.86 -10.98
C GLY A 125 -22.07 9.69 -10.41
N LEU A 126 -20.95 9.34 -11.04
CA LEU A 126 -20.06 8.27 -10.57
C LEU A 126 -19.36 8.65 -9.27
N GLN A 127 -19.00 7.65 -8.48
CA GLN A 127 -18.15 7.89 -7.31
C GLN A 127 -16.69 7.94 -7.74
N ARG A 128 -16.02 9.05 -7.41
CA ARG A 128 -14.58 9.22 -7.64
C ARG A 128 -13.88 9.69 -6.38
N PHE A 129 -12.79 9.01 -6.05
CA PHE A 129 -11.91 9.38 -4.96
C PHE A 129 -10.54 9.74 -5.50
N ARG A 130 -10.01 10.88 -5.05
CA ARG A 130 -8.61 11.27 -5.21
C ARG A 130 -7.86 10.90 -3.95
N VAL A 131 -6.83 10.08 -4.11
CA VAL A 131 -5.94 9.66 -3.02
C VAL A 131 -4.55 10.21 -3.27
N THR A 132 -4.04 11.03 -2.37
CA THR A 132 -2.67 11.53 -2.39
C THR A 132 -1.83 10.76 -1.38
N ALA A 133 -0.82 10.03 -1.86
CA ALA A 133 0.07 9.24 -1.01
C ALA A 133 1.43 9.92 -0.87
N SER A 134 1.91 10.08 0.36
CA SER A 134 3.24 10.62 0.68
C SER A 134 4.15 9.61 1.40
N THR A 135 3.76 8.33 1.44
CA THR A 135 4.48 7.26 2.13
C THR A 135 5.80 6.91 1.43
N PRO A 136 6.69 6.07 1.99
CA PRO A 136 7.85 5.57 1.26
C PRO A 136 7.56 4.29 0.47
N PHE A 137 6.37 3.72 0.60
CA PHE A 137 6.01 2.48 -0.09
C PHE A 137 5.83 2.69 -1.60
N PRO A 138 6.13 1.68 -2.43
CA PRO A 138 6.03 1.83 -3.87
C PRO A 138 4.61 2.08 -4.39
N CYS A 139 4.54 2.77 -5.52
CA CYS A 139 3.31 3.14 -6.20
C CYS A 139 2.50 1.93 -6.63
N SER A 140 3.19 0.90 -7.12
CA SER A 140 2.61 -0.38 -7.54
C SER A 140 1.82 -1.00 -6.39
N LEU A 141 2.42 -1.06 -5.20
CA LEU A 141 1.79 -1.60 -4.00
C LEU A 141 0.55 -0.78 -3.58
N THR A 142 0.66 0.56 -3.58
CA THR A 142 -0.47 1.44 -3.25
C THR A 142 -1.63 1.27 -4.23
N ARG A 143 -1.33 1.18 -5.53
CA ARG A 143 -2.35 0.94 -6.57
C ARG A 143 -3.09 -0.38 -6.33
N GLY A 144 -2.36 -1.45 -6.01
CA GLY A 144 -2.96 -2.76 -5.72
C GLY A 144 -3.89 -2.73 -4.49
N TYR A 145 -3.49 -2.04 -3.42
CA TYR A 145 -4.36 -1.84 -2.26
C TYR A 145 -5.66 -1.13 -2.63
N LEU A 146 -5.57 -0.02 -3.36
CA LEU A 146 -6.75 0.77 -3.77
C LEU A 146 -7.70 -0.05 -4.64
N GLU A 147 -7.17 -0.83 -5.57
CA GLU A 147 -7.97 -1.66 -6.47
C GLU A 147 -8.73 -2.77 -5.71
N SER A 148 -8.05 -3.47 -4.82
CA SER A 148 -8.67 -4.55 -4.04
C SER A 148 -9.64 -4.04 -2.98
N PHE A 149 -9.35 -2.91 -2.32
CA PHE A 149 -10.31 -2.27 -1.42
C PHE A 149 -11.56 -1.76 -2.17
N ALA A 150 -11.41 -1.20 -3.37
CA ALA A 150 -12.55 -0.82 -4.19
C ALA A 150 -13.40 -2.04 -4.57
N LYS A 151 -12.78 -3.17 -4.92
CA LYS A 151 -13.50 -4.43 -5.19
C LYS A 151 -14.24 -4.96 -3.97
N ARG A 152 -13.63 -4.84 -2.78
CA ARG A 152 -14.18 -5.38 -1.53
C ARG A 152 -15.29 -4.52 -0.91
N PHE A 153 -15.19 -3.20 -1.03
CA PHE A 153 -16.07 -2.25 -0.35
C PHE A 153 -16.81 -1.30 -1.29
N GLY A 154 -16.66 -1.49 -2.60
CA GLY A 154 -17.41 -0.75 -3.61
C GLY A 154 -18.92 -1.00 -3.49
N PRO A 155 -19.75 -0.08 -4.01
CA PRO A 155 -21.19 -0.26 -4.03
C PRO A 155 -21.62 -1.59 -4.66
N THR A 156 -22.71 -2.17 -4.17
CA THR A 156 -23.33 -3.32 -4.83
C THR A 156 -23.78 -2.91 -6.24
N GLY A 157 -23.42 -3.70 -7.24
CA GLY A 157 -23.74 -3.39 -8.63
C GLY A 157 -22.66 -2.59 -9.37
N THR A 158 -21.54 -2.25 -8.74
CA THR A 158 -20.36 -1.74 -9.47
C THR A 158 -19.94 -2.75 -10.52
N THR A 159 -19.96 -2.30 -11.78
CA THR A 159 -19.63 -3.10 -12.96
C THR A 159 -18.17 -2.92 -13.37
N GLU A 160 -17.59 -1.75 -13.09
CA GLU A 160 -16.21 -1.44 -13.42
C GLU A 160 -15.54 -0.60 -12.32
N ILE A 161 -14.28 -0.93 -12.04
CA ILE A 161 -13.42 -0.20 -11.10
C ILE A 161 -12.18 0.23 -11.87
N LEU A 162 -11.94 1.54 -11.90
CA LEU A 162 -10.80 2.14 -12.58
C LEU A 162 -9.88 2.83 -11.57
N VAL A 163 -8.72 2.23 -11.33
CA VAL A 163 -7.65 2.82 -10.51
C VAL A 163 -6.53 3.35 -11.40
N ARG A 164 -6.37 4.67 -11.44
CA ARG A 164 -5.33 5.36 -12.20
C ARG A 164 -4.32 6.00 -11.29
N HIS A 165 -3.04 5.74 -11.55
CA HIS A 165 -1.95 6.56 -11.06
C HIS A 165 -1.77 7.74 -12.01
N ASP A 166 -1.88 8.97 -11.52
CA ASP A 166 -1.80 10.17 -12.35
C ASP A 166 -0.34 10.52 -12.65
N GLU A 167 0.16 10.01 -13.78
CA GLU A 167 1.53 10.23 -14.23
C GLU A 167 1.81 11.67 -14.68
N GLN A 168 0.78 12.51 -14.82
CA GLN A 168 0.95 13.95 -15.12
C GLN A 168 1.20 14.78 -13.84
N LYS A 169 0.96 14.21 -12.67
CA LYS A 169 1.25 14.82 -11.36
C LYS A 169 2.62 14.37 -10.84
N PRO A 170 3.16 15.05 -9.81
CA PRO A 170 4.37 14.58 -9.13
C PRO A 170 4.24 13.10 -8.75
N CYS A 171 5.34 12.36 -8.93
CA CYS A 171 5.40 10.93 -8.71
C CYS A 171 6.64 10.54 -7.89
N ARG A 172 6.44 9.80 -6.79
CA ARG A 172 7.49 9.34 -5.88
C ARG A 172 8.49 8.40 -6.53
N ARG A 173 8.08 7.64 -7.56
CA ARG A 173 8.99 6.83 -8.40
C ARG A 173 10.02 7.70 -9.12
N ASN A 174 9.65 8.94 -9.45
CA ASN A 174 10.51 9.92 -10.12
C ASN A 174 11.19 10.89 -9.13
N GLY A 175 11.21 10.54 -7.84
CA GLY A 175 11.86 11.35 -6.80
C GLY A 175 11.02 12.48 -6.22
N ALA A 176 9.76 12.63 -6.62
CA ALA A 176 8.87 13.62 -6.03
C ALA A 176 8.35 13.20 -4.65
N ASP A 177 7.61 14.10 -3.99
CA ASP A 177 7.17 13.84 -2.62
C ASP A 177 5.85 13.10 -2.47
N THR A 178 5.01 13.10 -3.50
CA THR A 178 3.69 12.50 -3.45
C THR A 178 3.38 11.78 -4.74
N CYS A 179 2.35 10.94 -4.70
CA CYS A 179 1.67 10.38 -5.85
C CYS A 179 0.18 10.66 -5.72
N THR A 180 -0.48 10.93 -6.84
CA THR A 180 -1.93 11.07 -6.87
C THR A 180 -2.54 9.88 -7.59
N TYR A 181 -3.57 9.28 -6.99
CA TYR A 181 -4.37 8.23 -7.58
C TYR A 181 -5.82 8.68 -7.70
N TYR A 182 -6.50 8.25 -8.75
CA TYR A 182 -7.94 8.34 -8.85
C TYR A 182 -8.53 6.95 -8.86
N VAL A 183 -9.54 6.74 -8.03
CA VAL A 183 -10.37 5.54 -8.01
C VAL A 183 -11.77 5.95 -8.44
N THR A 184 -12.22 5.44 -9.57
CA THR A 184 -13.57 5.66 -10.09
C THR A 184 -14.32 4.33 -10.10
N MET A 185 -15.56 4.34 -9.63
CA MET A 185 -16.46 3.17 -9.62
C MET A 185 -17.70 3.48 -10.47
N LEU A 186 -18.00 2.55 -11.38
CA LEU A 186 -19.08 2.61 -12.37
C LEU A 186 -20.19 1.62 -12.06
#